data_AF-A0A5Q2REG1-F1
#
_entry.id   AF-A0A5Q2REG1-F1
#
_cell.length_a   1.000
_cell.length_b   1.000
_cell.length_c   1.000
_cell.angle_alpha   90.00
_cell.angle_beta   90.00
_cell.angle_gamma   90.00
#
_symmetry.space_group_name_H-M   'P 1'
#
loop_
_entity.id
_entity.type
_entity.pdbx_description
1 polymer ?
#
loop_
_entity_poly.entity_id
_entity_poly.type
_entity_poly.pdbx_seq_one_letter_code
_entity_poly.pdbx_strand_id
1 'polypeptide(L)'
;MAPNQSPAETFADLKTLIVDYAKQETIDPLRNLGRDLGFGIGGALLLGLGVMLLGLALLRGLQHAEVSWMTGNLSFLPYVFTILGLGVVIALLVSRISRGAR
;
A
#
# COMPACT_ATOMS: atom_id res chain seq x y z
N MET A 1 -39.38 -8.09 41.06
CA MET A 1 -38.82 -9.21 41.83
C MET A 1 -37.52 -9.58 41.13
N ALA A 2 -36.36 -9.16 41.65
CA ALA A 2 -35.09 -9.52 41.02
C ALA A 2 -34.92 -11.05 41.15
N PRO A 3 -34.66 -11.79 40.06
CA PRO A 3 -34.42 -13.22 40.15
C PRO A 3 -33.19 -13.44 41.05
N ASN A 4 -33.28 -14.41 41.96
CA ASN A 4 -32.16 -14.85 42.78
C ASN A 4 -31.19 -15.66 41.90
N GLN A 5 -30.52 -14.98 40.98
CA GLN A 5 -29.54 -15.63 40.10
C GLN A 5 -28.56 -16.41 40.96
N SER A 6 -28.40 -17.69 40.65
CA SER A 6 -27.44 -18.49 41.37
C SER A 6 -26.04 -17.92 41.11
N PRO A 7 -25.07 -18.02 42.04
CA PRO A 7 -23.71 -17.55 41.82
C PRO A 7 -23.10 -18.08 40.50
N ALA A 8 -23.51 -19.27 40.07
CA ALA A 8 -23.09 -19.87 38.80
C ALA A 8 -23.65 -19.14 37.56
N GLU A 9 -24.90 -18.68 37.60
CA GLU A 9 -25.52 -17.90 36.51
C GLU A 9 -24.86 -16.52 36.38
N THR A 10 -24.59 -15.84 37.50
CA THR A 10 -23.87 -14.56 37.49
C THR A 10 -22.46 -14.71 36.93
N PHE A 11 -21.76 -15.80 37.25
CA PHE A 11 -20.44 -16.09 36.67
C PHE A 11 -20.52 -16.37 35.15
N ALA A 12 -21.55 -17.09 34.69
CA ALA A 12 -21.77 -17.36 33.27
C ALA A 12 -22.06 -16.06 32.49
N ASP A 13 -22.88 -15.17 33.06
CA ASP A 13 -23.21 -13.87 32.47
C ASP A 13 -21.98 -12.95 32.41
N LEU A 14 -21.19 -12.87 33.49
CA LEU A 14 -19.95 -12.09 33.52
C LEU A 14 -18.95 -12.59 32.48
N LYS A 15 -18.78 -13.91 32.36
CA LYS A 15 -17.90 -14.51 31.35
C LYS A 15 -18.37 -14.14 29.94
N THR A 16 -19.67 -14.21 29.68
CA THR A 16 -20.25 -13.86 28.38
C THR A 16 -20.00 -12.39 28.05
N LEU A 17 -20.23 -11.49 29.01
CA LEU A 17 -19.95 -10.06 28.85
C LEU A 17 -18.47 -9.78 28.52
N ILE A 18 -17.53 -10.43 29.22
CA ILE A 18 -16.10 -10.24 29.00
C ILE A 18 -15.69 -10.73 27.61
N VAL A 19 -16.20 -11.90 27.19
CA VAL A 19 -15.90 -12.47 25.87
C VAL A 19 -16.48 -11.59 24.76
N ASP A 20 -17.69 -11.09 24.93
CA ASP A 20 -18.35 -10.24 23.94
C ASP A 20 -17.65 -8.88 23.84
N TYR A 21 -17.23 -8.30 24.96
CA TYR A 21 -16.43 -7.07 24.97
C TYR A 21 -15.08 -7.28 24.27
N ALA A 22 -14.37 -8.37 24.58
CA ALA A 22 -13.09 -8.68 23.93
C ALA A 22 -13.27 -8.88 22.41
N LYS A 23 -14.37 -9.49 21.97
CA LYS A 23 -14.70 -9.59 20.53
C LYS A 23 -15.01 -8.24 19.92
N GLN A 24 -15.74 -7.38 20.62
CA GLN A 24 -16.11 -6.06 20.10
C GLN A 24 -14.89 -5.17 19.94
N GLU A 25 -14.01 -5.15 20.94
CA GLU A 25 -12.77 -4.37 20.93
C GLU A 25 -11.75 -4.89 19.91
N THR A 26 -11.88 -6.14 19.41
CA THR A 26 -10.90 -6.73 18.46
C THR A 26 -11.42 -6.83 17.02
N ILE A 27 -12.71 -7.12 16.82
CA ILE A 27 -13.27 -7.35 15.48
C ILE A 27 -13.39 -6.04 14.69
N ASP A 28 -13.85 -4.97 15.33
CA ASP A 28 -13.97 -3.66 14.68
C ASP A 28 -12.61 -3.12 14.18
N PRO A 29 -11.52 -3.15 14.97
CA PRO A 29 -10.20 -2.79 14.45
C PRO A 29 -9.70 -3.75 13.37
N LEU A 30 -9.94 -5.06 13.47
CA LEU A 30 -9.56 -6.02 12.42
C LEU A 30 -10.24 -5.72 11.08
N ARG A 31 -11.53 -5.35 11.12
CA ARG A 31 -12.31 -5.05 9.92
C ARG A 31 -11.82 -3.78 9.24
N ASN A 32 -11.50 -2.74 10.01
CA ASN A 32 -10.93 -1.52 9.48
C ASN A 32 -9.52 -1.75 8.92
N LEU A 33 -8.68 -2.53 9.61
CA LEU A 33 -7.35 -2.90 9.14
C LEU A 33 -7.41 -3.67 7.81
N GLY A 34 -8.33 -4.62 7.67
CA GLY A 34 -8.52 -5.37 6.43
C GLY A 34 -8.90 -4.48 5.25
N ARG A 35 -9.77 -3.48 5.47
CA ARG A 35 -10.14 -2.50 4.45
C ARG A 35 -8.95 -1.64 4.03
N ASP A 36 -8.23 -1.08 4.99
CA ASP A 36 -7.14 -0.15 4.73
C ASP A 36 -5.95 -0.88 4.08
N LEU A 37 -5.69 -2.13 4.49
CA LEU A 37 -4.72 -3.02 3.84
C LEU A 37 -5.14 -3.34 2.40
N GLY A 38 -6.43 -3.59 2.15
CA GLY A 38 -6.96 -3.82 0.81
C GLY A 38 -6.71 -2.64 -0.12
N PHE A 39 -6.99 -1.42 0.34
CA PHE A 39 -6.67 -0.20 -0.42
C PHE A 39 -5.17 0.02 -0.57
N GLY A 40 -4.37 -0.30 0.45
CA GLY A 40 -2.91 -0.23 0.38
C GLY A 40 -2.33 -1.15 -0.68
N ILE A 41 -2.76 -2.41 -0.72
CA ILE A 41 -2.33 -3.40 -1.72
C ILE A 41 -2.77 -2.98 -3.12
N GLY A 42 -4.05 -2.61 -3.28
CA GLY A 42 -4.57 -2.15 -4.56
C GLY A 42 -3.82 -0.92 -5.11
N GLY A 43 -3.58 0.06 -4.23
CA GLY A 43 -2.79 1.24 -4.55
C GLY A 43 -1.34 0.91 -4.93
N ALA A 44 -0.69 0.01 -4.18
CA ALA A 44 0.68 -0.42 -4.47
C ALA A 44 0.79 -1.12 -5.83
N LEU A 45 -0.16 -1.98 -6.17
CA LEU A 45 -0.20 -2.66 -7.48
C LEU A 45 -0.39 -1.66 -8.63
N LEU A 46 -1.34 -0.73 -8.49
CA LEU A 46 -1.59 0.29 -9.51
C LEU A 46 -0.39 1.23 -9.69
N LEU A 47 0.23 1.68 -8.59
CA LEU A 47 1.42 2.53 -8.64
C LEU A 47 2.61 1.77 -9.24
N GLY A 48 2.85 0.53 -8.83
CA GLY A 48 3.93 -0.30 -9.38
C GLY A 48 3.76 -0.51 -10.89
N LEU A 49 2.55 -0.86 -11.33
CA LEU A 49 2.24 -1.02 -12.74
C LEU A 49 2.43 0.30 -13.51
N GLY A 50 1.93 1.42 -12.97
CA GLY A 50 2.09 2.73 -13.58
C GLY A 50 3.55 3.15 -13.75
N VAL A 51 4.37 2.96 -12.71
CA VAL A 51 5.82 3.26 -12.75
C VAL A 51 6.53 2.35 -13.76
N MET A 52 6.18 1.07 -13.83
CA MET A 52 6.72 0.15 -14.83
C MET A 52 6.39 0.60 -16.25
N LEU A 53 5.12 0.94 -16.52
CA LEU A 53 4.67 1.42 -17.84
C LEU A 53 5.33 2.74 -18.22
N LEU A 54 5.49 3.67 -17.28
CA LEU A 54 6.23 4.93 -17.50
C LEU A 54 7.70 4.66 -17.84
N GLY A 55 8.34 3.71 -17.17
CA GLY A 55 9.71 3.30 -17.49
C GLY A 55 9.85 2.75 -18.90
N LEU A 56 8.92 1.87 -19.30
CA LEU A 56 8.87 1.33 -20.67
C LEU A 56 8.63 2.43 -21.71
N ALA A 57 7.66 3.32 -21.46
CA ALA A 57 7.34 4.43 -22.36
C ALA A 57 8.52 5.38 -22.53
N LEU A 58 9.19 5.75 -21.44
CA LEU A 58 10.38 6.60 -21.46
C LEU A 58 11.53 5.94 -22.23
N LEU A 59 11.85 4.69 -21.91
CA LEU A 59 12.91 3.96 -22.60
C LEU A 59 12.62 3.84 -24.09
N ARG A 60 11.38 3.46 -24.45
CA ARG A 60 10.94 3.32 -25.83
C ARG A 60 11.00 4.65 -26.56
N GLY A 61 10.56 5.73 -25.94
CA GLY A 61 10.63 7.08 -26.51
C GLY A 61 12.07 7.52 -26.76
N LEU A 62 12.97 7.31 -25.79
CA LEU A 62 14.39 7.63 -25.92
C LEU A 62 15.08 6.82 -27.02
N GLN A 63 14.73 5.54 -27.15
CA GLN A 63 15.28 4.68 -28.22
C GLN A 63 14.69 5.01 -29.59
N HIS A 64 13.44 5.49 -29.66
CA HIS A 64 12.78 5.86 -30.92
C HIS A 64 13.16 7.26 -31.42
N ALA A 65 13.69 8.13 -30.57
CA ALA A 65 14.08 9.49 -30.93
C ALA A 65 15.27 9.58 -31.91
N GLU A 66 15.89 8.44 -32.29
CA GLU A 66 17.01 8.32 -33.25
C GLU A 66 18.11 9.38 -33.07
N VAL A 67 18.42 9.72 -31.81
CA VAL A 67 19.43 10.73 -31.51
C VAL A 67 20.82 10.16 -31.82
N SER A 68 21.57 10.81 -32.70
CA SER A 68 22.79 10.26 -33.29
C SER A 68 23.83 9.78 -32.27
N TRP A 69 24.03 10.53 -31.18
CA TRP A 69 24.95 10.18 -30.10
C TRP A 69 24.40 9.16 -29.10
N MET A 70 23.14 8.73 -29.21
CA MET A 70 22.58 7.60 -28.44
C MET A 70 22.65 6.29 -29.22
N THR A 71 23.35 6.28 -30.36
CA THR A 71 23.60 5.09 -31.19
C THR A 71 25.08 4.67 -31.12
N GLY A 72 25.38 3.41 -31.43
CA GLY A 72 26.75 2.88 -31.42
C GLY A 72 27.32 2.71 -30.00
N ASN A 73 28.49 3.31 -29.74
CA ASN A 73 29.25 3.15 -28.48
C ASN A 73 28.54 3.76 -27.25
N LEU A 74 27.55 4.62 -27.49
CA LEU A 74 26.77 5.33 -26.46
C LEU A 74 25.32 4.80 -26.36
N SER A 75 25.05 3.62 -26.92
CA SER A 75 23.74 2.95 -26.87
C SER A 75 23.25 2.60 -25.45
N PHE A 76 24.09 2.73 -24.43
CA PHE A 76 23.73 2.54 -23.04
C PHE A 76 23.03 3.77 -22.40
N LEU A 77 23.18 4.98 -22.99
CA LEU A 77 22.61 6.21 -22.42
C LEU A 77 21.07 6.20 -22.25
N PRO A 78 20.26 5.68 -23.20
CA PRO A 78 18.82 5.56 -23.01
C PRO A 78 18.46 4.89 -21.68
N TYR A 79 19.16 3.82 -21.32
CA TYR A 79 18.92 3.07 -20.09
C TYR A 79 19.30 3.88 -18.84
N VAL A 80 20.42 4.61 -18.88
CA VAL A 80 20.84 5.50 -17.78
C VAL A 80 19.81 6.58 -17.53
N PHE A 81 19.33 7.25 -18.59
CA PHE A 81 18.29 8.27 -18.46
C PHE A 81 16.96 7.69 -17.97
N THR A 82 16.58 6.49 -18.41
CA THR A 82 15.39 5.82 -17.87
C THR A 82 15.52 5.54 -16.37
N ILE A 83 16.67 5.03 -15.91
CA ILE A 83 16.91 4.77 -14.48
C ILE A 83 16.83 6.07 -13.67
N LEU A 84 17.47 7.14 -14.15
CA LEU A 84 17.41 8.45 -13.49
C LEU A 84 15.99 9.00 -13.46
N GLY A 85 15.25 8.92 -14.58
CA GLY A 85 13.85 9.34 -14.66
C GLY A 85 12.95 8.58 -13.69
N LEU A 86 13.08 7.25 -13.62
CA LEU A 86 12.36 6.42 -12.66
C LEU A 86 12.74 6.75 -11.22
N GLY A 87 14.03 6.99 -10.95
CA GLY A 87 14.51 7.42 -9.64
C GLY A 87 13.85 8.73 -9.18
N VAL A 88 13.71 9.71 -10.08
CA VAL A 88 12.99 10.96 -9.79
C VAL A 88 11.51 10.70 -9.51
N VAL A 89 10.83 9.90 -10.33
CA VAL A 89 9.41 9.56 -10.13
C VAL A 89 9.20 8.88 -8.77
N ILE A 90 10.04 7.90 -8.43
CA ILE A 90 9.99 7.21 -7.14
C ILE A 90 10.24 8.18 -5.99
N ALA A 91 11.27 9.04 -6.09
CA ALA A 91 11.57 10.04 -5.06
C ALA A 91 10.39 11.00 -4.84
N LEU A 92 9.69 11.41 -5.91
CA LEU A 92 8.49 12.24 -5.83
C LEU A 92 7.33 11.49 -5.16
N LEU A 93 7.09 10.23 -5.53
CA LEU A 93 6.05 9.41 -4.92
C LEU A 93 6.30 9.21 -3.42
N VAL A 94 7.53 8.84 -3.04
CA VAL A 94 7.93 8.71 -1.64
C VAL A 94 7.75 10.02 -0.89
N SER A 95 8.14 11.15 -1.47
CA SER A 95 7.96 12.47 -0.88
C SER A 95 6.49 12.87 -0.71
N ARG A 96 5.57 12.32 -1.53
CA ARG A 96 4.13 12.58 -1.41
C ARG A 96 3.51 11.71 -0.32
N ILE A 97 3.90 10.43 -0.27
CA ILE A 97 3.45 9.49 0.77
C ILE A 97 3.92 9.97 2.15
N SER A 98 5.17 10.39 2.28
CA SER A 98 5.74 10.85 3.57
C SER A 98 5.15 12.17 4.08
N ARG A 99 4.57 12.99 3.20
CA ARG A 99 3.85 14.21 3.59
C ARG A 99 2.43 13.96 4.06
N GLY A 100 1.76 12.93 3.54
CA GLY A 100 0.41 12.55 3.98
C GLY A 100 0.39 11.75 5.28
N ALA A 101 1.53 11.24 5.73
CA ALA A 101 1.69 10.51 6.98
C ALA A 101 2.03 11.41 8.20
N ARG A 102 2.18 12.72 8.00
CA ARG A 102 2.33 13.73 9.05
C ARG A 102 1.02 14.48 9.22
#